data_AF-A0A6G2DI07-F1
#
_entry.id   AF-A0A6G2DI07-F1
#
_cell.length_a   1.000
_cell.length_b   1.000
_cell.length_c   1.000
_cell.angle_alpha   90.00
_cell.angle_beta   90.00
_cell.angle_gamma   90.00
#
_symmetry.space_group_name_H-M   'P 1'
#
loop_
_entity.id
_entity.type
_entity.pdbx_description
1 polymer ?
#
loop_
_entity_poly.entity_id
_entity_poly.type
_entity_poly.pdbx_seq_one_letter_code
_entity_poly.pdbx_strand_id
1 'polypeptide(L)' 'YNKKDGYYFHVTNSQLGNVPAHFFRKATLKNSERFGTEELARIEGDMLEAREKSANLEYEIFMRIREEVGKYIQHLQALA' A
#
# COMPACT_ATOMS: atom_id res chain seq x y z
N TYR A 1 -8.46 1.14 7.54
CA TYR A 1 -7.10 0.66 7.24
C TYR A 1 -6.28 0.67 8.52
N ASN A 2 -5.55 -0.42 8.80
CA ASN A 2 -4.51 -0.48 9.82
C ASN A 2 -3.25 -1.03 9.14
N LYS A 3 -2.07 -0.47 9.41
CA LYS A 3 -0.80 -0.97 8.85
C LYS A 3 -0.59 -2.48 9.07
N LYS A 4 -1.10 -3.03 10.17
CA LYS A 4 -0.97 -4.46 10.49
C LYS A 4 -2.02 -5.35 9.80
N ASP A 5 -3.27 -4.89 9.75
CA ASP A 5 -4.42 -5.74 9.36
C ASP A 5 -4.97 -5.41 7.97
N GLY A 6 -4.38 -4.42 7.29
CA GLY A 6 -4.79 -3.98 5.98
C GLY A 6 -6.13 -3.23 5.97
N TYR A 7 -6.85 -3.37 4.87
CA TYR A 7 -8.21 -2.89 4.71
C TYR A 7 -9.23 -3.85 5.34
N TYR A 8 -10.30 -3.28 5.91
CA TYR A 8 -11.37 -4.01 6.57
C TYR A 8 -12.65 -3.16 6.68
N PHE A 9 -13.78 -3.85 6.83
CA PHE A 9 -15.04 -3.28 7.26
C PHE A 9 -15.14 -3.30 8.79
N HIS A 10 -15.44 -2.16 9.39
CA HIS A 10 -15.59 -2.05 10.84
C HIS A 10 -17.07 -2.10 11.21
N VAL A 11 -17.48 -3.13 11.93
CA VAL A 11 -18.88 -3.38 12.28
C VAL A 11 -19.02 -3.36 13.79
N THR A 12 -19.96 -2.56 14.30
CA THR A 12 -20.26 -2.52 15.75
C THR A 12 -21.01 -3.77 16.19
N ASN A 13 -20.90 -4.14 17.47
CA ASN A 13 -21.58 -5.33 18.00
C ASN A 13 -23.10 -5.34 17.73
N SER A 14 -23.74 -4.17 17.70
CA SER A 14 -25.17 -3.99 17.39
C SER A 14 -25.56 -4.33 15.94
N GLN A 15 -24.61 -4.35 15.01
CA GLN A 15 -24.84 -4.54 13.57
C GLN A 15 -24.31 -5.89 13.07
N LEU A 16 -23.80 -6.75 13.96
CA LEU A 16 -23.24 -8.05 13.58
C LEU A 16 -24.26 -8.97 12.88
N GLY A 17 -25.53 -8.88 13.26
CA GLY A 17 -26.61 -9.65 12.62
C GLY A 17 -26.87 -9.26 11.16
N ASN A 18 -26.39 -8.10 10.72
CA ASN A 18 -26.55 -7.60 9.35
C ASN A 18 -25.33 -7.90 8.46
N VAL A 19 -24.31 -8.58 8.99
CA VAL A 19 -23.09 -8.88 8.22
C VAL A 19 -23.37 -10.04 7.27
N PRO A 20 -23.15 -9.87 5.95
CA PRO A 20 -23.35 -10.94 4.97
C PRO A 20 -22.42 -12.14 5.19
N ALA A 21 -22.89 -13.33 4.84
CA ALA A 21 -22.12 -14.58 5.05
C ALA A 21 -20.79 -14.67 4.28
N HIS A 22 -20.63 -13.90 3.19
CA HIS A 22 -19.39 -13.85 2.41
C HIS A 22 -18.29 -12.98 3.05
N PHE A 23 -18.59 -12.29 4.16
CA PHE A 23 -17.61 -11.56 4.93
C PHE A 23 -16.91 -12.53 5.89
N PHE A 24 -15.58 -12.49 5.92
CA PHE A 24 -14.79 -13.25 6.90
C PHE A 24 -14.28 -12.33 8.00
N ARG A 25 -14.33 -12.80 9.25
CA ARG A 25 -13.86 -12.04 10.41
C ARG A 25 -12.33 -11.98 10.42
N LYS A 26 -11.77 -10.77 10.48
CA LYS A 26 -10.32 -10.51 10.57
C LYS A 26 -9.84 -10.28 12.01
N ALA A 27 -10.62 -9.58 12.83
CA ALA A 27 -10.28 -9.30 14.23
C ALA A 27 -11.51 -8.98 15.08
N THR A 28 -11.43 -9.33 16.36
CA THR A 28 -12.46 -8.99 17.36
C THR A 28 -11.92 -7.90 18.30
N LEU A 29 -12.70 -6.84 18.50
CA LEU A 29 -12.43 -5.74 19.43
C LEU A 29 -13.48 -5.75 20.54
N LYS A 30 -13.27 -4.94 21.58
CA LYS A 30 -14.15 -4.88 22.75
C LYS A 30 -15.61 -4.54 22.40
N ASN A 31 -15.83 -3.65 21.43
CA ASN A 31 -17.15 -3.13 21.06
C ASN A 31 -17.50 -3.33 19.57
N SER A 32 -16.63 -4.00 18.81
CA SER A 32 -16.76 -4.11 17.37
C SER A 32 -15.96 -5.29 16.82
N GLU A 33 -16.24 -5.65 15.58
CA GLU A 33 -15.51 -6.65 14.82
C GLU A 33 -15.03 -6.04 13.50
N ARG A 34 -13.90 -6.56 13.00
CA ARG A 34 -13.36 -6.21 11.68
C ARG A 34 -13.58 -7.38 10.74
N PHE A 35 -14.08 -7.10 9.54
CA PHE A 35 -14.33 -8.10 8.51
C PHE A 35 -13.56 -7.77 7.22
N GLY A 36 -13.24 -8.80 6.45
CA GLY A 36 -12.77 -8.71 5.08
C GLY A 36 -13.71 -9.42 4.11
N THR A 37 -13.49 -9.20 2.83
CA THR A 37 -14.11 -9.93 1.72
C THR A 37 -13.02 -10.33 0.74
N GLU A 38 -13.28 -11.36 -0.08
CA GLU A 38 -12.34 -11.79 -1.11
C GLU A 38 -12.04 -10.65 -2.10
N GLU A 39 -13.07 -9.90 -2.50
CA GLU A 39 -12.92 -8.71 -3.35
C GLU A 39 -12.02 -7.64 -2.72
N LEU A 40 -12.16 -7.40 -1.41
CA LEU A 40 -11.31 -6.43 -0.72
C LEU A 40 -9.85 -6.89 -0.69
N ALA A 41 -9.62 -8.19 -0.48
CA ALA A 41 -8.27 -8.76 -0.51
C ALA A 41 -7.64 -8.67 -1.91
N ARG A 42 -8.43 -8.89 -2.97
CA ARG A 42 -7.97 -8.71 -4.36
C ARG A 42 -7.54 -7.28 -4.64
N ILE A 43 -8.40 -6.31 -4.32
CA ILE A 43 -8.09 -4.88 -4.51
C ILE A 43 -6.86 -4.47 -3.70
N GLU A 44 -6.71 -4.99 -2.47
CA GLU A 44 -5.53 -4.74 -1.64
C GLU A 44 -4.25 -5.30 -2.28
N GLY A 45 -4.31 -6.49 -2.89
CA GLY A 45 -3.22 -7.06 -3.67
C GLY A 45 -2.83 -6.19 -4.87
N ASP A 46 -3.81 -5.79 -5.69
CA ASP A 46 -3.58 -4.93 -6.87
C ASP A 46 -2.96 -3.58 -6.46
N MET A 47 -3.45 -2.99 -5.36
CA MET A 47 -2.90 -1.75 -4.83
C MET A 47 -1.46 -1.90 -4.33
N LEU A 48 -1.12 -3.02 -3.70
CA LEU A 48 0.23 -3.30 -3.24
C LEU A 48 1.20 -3.46 -4.41
N GLU A 49 0.81 -4.25 -5.42
CA GLU A 49 1.60 -4.44 -6.64
C GLU A 49 1.81 -3.11 -7.39
N ALA A 50 0.76 -2.30 -7.53
CA ALA A 50 0.87 -0.99 -8.16
C ALA A 50 1.84 -0.06 -7.42
N ARG A 51 1.85 -0.08 -6.09
CA ARG A 51 2.79 0.70 -5.27
C ARG A 51 4.23 0.23 -5.46
N GLU A 52 4.48 -1.07 -5.48
CA GLU A 52 5.81 -1.62 -5.72
C GLU A 52 6.33 -1.23 -7.11
N LYS A 53 5.49 -1.34 -8.14
CA LYS A 53 5.82 -0.89 -9.50
C LYS A 53 6.14 0.60 -9.56
N SER A 54 5.33 1.44 -8.88
CA SER A 54 5.57 2.88 -8.81
C SER A 54 6.92 3.21 -8.15
N ALA A 55 7.22 2.57 -7.02
CA ALA A 55 8.48 2.80 -6.30
C ALA A 55 9.70 2.38 -7.14
N ASN A 56 9.60 1.25 -7.85
CA ASN A 56 10.66 0.80 -8.76
C ASN A 56 10.87 1.79 -9.91
N LEU A 57 9.78 2.29 -10.52
CA LEU A 57 9.85 3.29 -11.59
C LEU A 57 10.46 4.61 -11.09
N GLU A 58 10.08 5.08 -9.91
CA GLU A 58 10.68 6.26 -9.29
C GLU A 58 12.20 6.09 -9.08
N TYR A 59 12.61 4.92 -8.58
CA TYR A 59 14.03 4.61 -8.39
C TYR A 59 14.79 4.57 -9.71
N GLU A 60 14.23 3.95 -10.76
CA GLU A 60 14.84 3.93 -12.09
C GLU A 60 15.01 5.35 -12.65
N ILE A 61 13.98 6.19 -12.57
CA ILE A 61 14.02 7.58 -13.04
C ILE A 61 15.10 8.35 -12.26
N PHE A 62 15.12 8.19 -10.94
CA PHE A 62 16.13 8.82 -10.08
C PHE A 62 17.55 8.41 -10.47
N MET A 63 17.78 7.11 -10.72
CA MET A 63 19.09 6.61 -11.14
C MET A 63 19.51 7.17 -12.49
N ARG A 64 18.61 7.25 -13.47
CA ARG A 64 18.88 7.88 -14.78
C ARG A 64 19.28 9.35 -14.63
N ILE A 65 18.55 10.11 -13.81
CA ILE A 65 18.88 11.52 -13.56
C ILE A 65 20.27 11.64 -12.91
N ARG A 66 20.58 10.78 -11.93
CA ARG A 66 21.88 10.77 -11.26
C ARG A 66 23.01 10.48 -12.25
N GLU A 67 22.83 9.55 -13.17
CA GLU A 67 23.81 9.24 -14.22
C GLU A 67 24.02 10.42 -15.16
N GLU A 68 22.94 11.08 -15.60
CA GLU A 68 23.03 12.27 -16.45
C GLU A 68 23.79 13.41 -15.74
N VAL A 69 23.47 13.69 -14.48
CA VAL A 69 24.19 14.71 -13.69
C VAL A 69 25.66 14.32 -13.49
N GLY A 70 25.94 13.03 -13.30
CA GLY A 70 27.28 12.48 -13.15
C GLY A 70 28.23 12.84 -14.30
N LYS A 71 27.71 12.94 -15.53
CA LYS A 71 28.49 13.33 -16.71
C LYS A 71 29.09 14.73 -16.61
N TYR A 72 28.46 15.62 -15.84
CA TYR A 72 28.90 17.02 -15.69
C TYR A 72 29.87 17.22 -14.51
N ILE A 73 30.09 16.21 -13.67
CA ILE A 73 30.97 16.31 -12.49
C ILE A 73 32.41 16.68 -12.87
N GLN A 74 32.96 16.07 -13.92
CA GLN A 74 34.33 16.39 -14.35
C GLN A 74 34.47 17.83 -14.83
N HIS A 75 33.43 18.36 -15.49
CA HIS A 75 33.43 19.76 -15.94
C HIS A 75 33.37 20.72 -14.75
N LEU A 76 32.51 20.44 -13.76
CA LEU A 76 32.41 21.24 -12.53
C LEU A 76 33.70 21.21 -11.70
N GLN A 77 34.39 20.06 -11.63
CA GLN A 77 35.65 19.93 -10.91
C GLN A 77 36.81 20.67 -11.57
N ALA A 78 36.79 20.83 -12.90
CA ALA A 78 37.82 21.58 -13.63
C ALA A 78 37.66 23.11 -13.57
N LEU A 79 36.48 23.59 -13.14
CA LEU A 79 36.17 25.02 -12.94
C LEU A 79 36.55 25.54 -11.54
N ALA A 80 36.85 24.64 -10.60
CA ALA A 80 37.29 24.94 -9.24
C ALA A 80 38.81 24.92 -9.12
#